data_AF-A0A0B6YD86-F1
#
_entry.id   AF-A0A0B6YD86-F1
#
_cell.length_a   1.000
_cell.length_b   1.000
_cell.length_c   1.000
_cell.angle_alpha   90.00
_cell.angle_beta   90.00
_cell.angle_gamma   90.00
#
_symmetry.space_group_name_H-M   'P 1'
#
loop_
_entity.id
_entity.type
_entity.pdbx_description
1 polymer ?
#
loop_
_entity_poly.entity_id
_entity_poly.type
_entity_poly.pdbx_seq_one_letter_code
_entity_poly.pdbx_strand_id
1 'polypeptide(L)' 'GEVPSPWWDEEADRSLIIGVFKYGYEKYNCIRSDPSLCFLLKCGPPDGAALLAEQEDDKDDDDRDDK' A
#
# COMPACT_ATOMS: atom_id res chain seq x y z
N GLY A 1 -1.00 -22.82 8.77
CA GLY A 1 -0.93 -21.37 8.55
C GLY A 1 -0.39 -20.75 9.82
N GLU A 2 0.55 -19.83 9.71
CA GLU A 2 0.93 -19.01 10.87
C GLU A 2 -0.21 -18.07 11.24
N VAL A 3 -0.33 -17.81 12.54
CA VAL A 3 -1.23 -16.77 13.04
C VAL A 3 -0.70 -15.40 12.61
N PRO A 4 -1.57 -14.46 12.22
CA PRO A 4 -1.15 -13.11 11.88
C PRO A 4 -0.48 -12.45 13.09
N SER A 5 0.37 -11.45 12.81
CA SER A 5 1.04 -10.70 13.86
C SER A 5 0.01 -10.07 14.82
N PRO A 6 0.29 -9.96 16.13
CA PRO A 6 -0.70 -9.46 17.11
C PRO A 6 -1.25 -8.06 16.85
N TRP A 7 -0.55 -7.24 16.05
CA TRP A 7 -0.98 -5.88 15.68
C TRP A 7 -1.95 -5.86 14.49
N TRP A 8 -2.08 -7.00 13.79
CA TRP A 8 -2.95 -7.19 12.66
C TRP A 8 -4.35 -7.55 13.16
N ASP A 9 -5.19 -6.52 13.27
CA ASP A 9 -6.56 -6.58 13.75
C ASP A 9 -7.56 -6.31 12.60
N GLU A 10 -8.85 -6.32 12.93
CA GLU A 10 -9.93 -6.08 11.96
C GLU A 10 -9.85 -4.67 11.32
N GLU A 11 -9.22 -3.70 11.99
CA GLU A 11 -8.95 -2.37 11.42
C GLU A 11 -7.87 -2.44 10.33
N ALA A 12 -6.82 -3.24 10.54
CA ALA A 12 -5.80 -3.51 9.51
C ALA A 12 -6.40 -4.20 8.29
N ASP A 13 -7.30 -5.18 8.48
CA ASP A 13 -7.99 -5.85 7.37
C ASP A 13 -8.82 -4.86 6.53
N ARG A 14 -9.65 -4.02 7.18
CA ARG A 14 -10.45 -3.00 6.49
C ARG A 14 -9.58 -1.97 5.78
N SER A 15 -8.54 -1.48 6.46
CA SER A 15 -7.61 -0.50 5.90
C SER A 15 -6.88 -1.06 4.68
N LEU A 16 -6.51 -2.35 4.69
CA LEU A 16 -5.89 -3.01 3.55
C LEU A 16 -6.85 -3.05 2.35
N ILE A 17 -8.11 -3.47 2.56
CA ILE A 17 -9.09 -3.56 1.48
C ILE A 17 -9.37 -2.18 0.86
N ILE A 18 -9.58 -1.15 1.70
CA ILE A 18 -9.77 0.23 1.24
C ILE A 18 -8.53 0.72 0.49
N GLY A 19 -7.36 0.44 1.03
CA GLY A 19 -6.08 0.80 0.42
C GLY A 19 -5.90 0.19 -0.96
N VAL A 20 -6.09 -1.13 -1.08
CA VAL A 20 -6.00 -1.85 -2.37
C VAL A 20 -7.01 -1.32 -3.38
N PHE A 21 -8.24 -1.03 -2.94
CA PHE A 21 -9.25 -0.45 -3.83
C PHE A 21 -8.88 0.96 -4.31
N LYS A 22 -8.29 1.79 -3.43
CA LYS A 22 -7.98 3.20 -3.72
C LYS A 22 -6.69 3.38 -4.51
N TYR A 23 -5.66 2.63 -4.16
CA TYR A 23 -4.29 2.80 -4.67
C TYR A 23 -3.87 1.72 -5.66
N GLY A 24 -4.54 0.57 -5.67
CA GLY A 24 -4.16 -0.58 -6.47
C GLY A 24 -3.57 -1.71 -5.62
N TYR A 25 -3.55 -2.90 -6.22
CA TYR A 25 -2.90 -4.06 -5.64
C TYR A 25 -1.39 -3.82 -5.52
N GLU A 26 -0.75 -4.35 -4.48
CA GLU A 26 0.69 -4.23 -4.20
C GLU A 26 1.27 -2.82 -3.97
N LYS A 27 0.44 -1.76 -3.96
CA LYS A 27 0.87 -0.38 -3.65
C LYS A 27 0.97 -0.12 -2.13
N TYR A 28 1.75 -0.94 -1.43
CA TYR A 28 1.78 -0.96 0.04
C TYR A 28 2.35 0.32 0.65
N ASN A 29 3.33 0.98 0.03
CA ASN A 29 3.88 2.23 0.51
C ASN A 29 2.89 3.37 0.30
N CYS A 30 2.20 3.42 -0.84
CA CYS A 30 1.09 4.34 -1.07
C CYS A 30 -0.02 4.16 -0.03
N ILE A 31 -0.47 2.92 0.22
CA ILE A 31 -1.45 2.56 1.25
C ILE A 31 -0.97 3.00 2.64
N ARG A 32 0.31 2.78 2.97
CA ARG A 32 0.91 3.16 4.25
C ARG A 32 1.04 4.67 4.44
N SER A 33 1.17 5.43 3.36
CA SER A 33 1.26 6.89 3.41
C SER A 33 -0.07 7.60 3.67
N ASP A 34 -1.21 6.89 3.56
CA ASP A 34 -2.54 7.47 3.72
C ASP A 34 -2.88 7.71 5.21
N PRO A 35 -3.12 8.98 5.63
CA PRO A 35 -3.47 9.28 7.01
C PRO A 35 -4.86 8.81 7.44
N SER A 36 -5.72 8.39 6.51
CA SER A 36 -7.04 7.81 6.80
C SER A 36 -6.99 6.30 7.05
N LEU A 37 -5.83 5.66 6.82
CA LEU A 37 -5.61 4.23 7.04
C LEU A 37 -4.74 4.00 8.28
N CYS A 38 -4.95 2.88 8.98
CA CYS A 38 -4.29 2.64 10.27
C CYS A 38 -2.77 2.41 10.15
N PHE A 39 -2.27 2.12 8.94
CA PHE A 39 -0.87 1.76 8.70
C PHE A 39 0.11 2.91 8.96
N LEU A 40 -0.28 4.15 8.68
CA LEU A 40 0.59 5.30 8.96
C LEU A 40 0.87 5.42 10.46
N LEU A 41 -0.17 5.25 11.30
CA LEU A 41 -0.03 5.31 12.75
C LEU A 41 0.70 4.08 13.32
N LYS A 42 0.38 2.88 12.82
CA LYS A 42 0.94 1.61 13.33
C LYS A 42 2.40 1.39 12.90
N CYS A 43 2.74 1.75 11.66
CA CYS A 43 4.03 1.44 11.06
C CYS A 43 4.90 2.70 10.85
N GLY A 44 4.34 3.91 10.90
CA GLY A 44 5.03 5.13 10.50
C GLY A 44 5.06 5.33 8.99
N PRO A 45 5.54 6.49 8.51
CA PRO A 45 5.56 6.80 7.07
C PRO A 45 6.52 5.86 6.33
N PRO A 46 6.24 5.53 5.06
CA PRO A 46 7.20 4.85 4.18
C PRO A 46 8.39 5.77 3.85
N ASP A 47 9.49 5.17 3.40
CA ASP A 47 10.61 5.94 2.83
C ASP A 47 10.19 6.57 1.49
N GLY A 48 10.64 7.79 1.22
CA GLY A 48 10.35 8.51 -0.02
C GLY A 48 10.85 7.77 -1.27
N ALA A 49 11.98 7.05 -1.16
CA ALA A 49 12.47 6.21 -2.24
C ALA A 49 11.55 5.02 -2.56
N ALA A 50 10.95 4.41 -1.53
CA ALA A 50 10.01 3.30 -1.70
C ALA A 50 8.68 3.76 -2.34
N LEU A 51 8.23 4.96 -1.98
CA LEU A 51 7.04 5.57 -2.60
C LEU A 51 7.26 5.90 -4.08
N LEU A 52 8.45 6.41 -4.44
CA LEU A 52 8.80 6.70 -5.82
C LEU A 52 8.88 5.43 -6.67
N ALA A 53 9.49 4.36 -6.15
CA ALA A 53 9.57 3.09 -6.85
C ALA A 53 8.18 2.53 -7.20
N GLU A 54 7.20 2.65 -6.29
CA GLU A 54 5.81 2.23 -6.56
C GLU A 54 5.10 3.08 -7.63
N GLN A 55 5.46 4.37 -7.76
CA GLN A 55 4.92 5.26 -8.79
C GLN A 55 5.57 5.06 -10.17
N GLU A 56 6.82 4.61 -10.22
CA GLU A 56 7.49 4.28 -11.48
C GLU A 56 6.95 2.99 -12.07
N ASP A 57 6.64 2.01 -11.23
CA ASP A 57 6.02 0.73 -11.62
C ASP A 57 4.69 0.91 -12.38
N ASP A 58 3.88 1.91 -12.03
CA ASP A 58 2.64 2.24 -12.77
C ASP A 58 2.89 2.77 -14.19
N LYS A 59 4.02 3.44 -14.42
CA LYS A 59 4.34 4.02 -15.73
C LYS A 59 4.82 2.96 -16.73
N ASP A 60 5.51 1.94 -16.24
CA ASP A 60 5.99 0.83 -17.06
C ASP A 60 4.85 -0.07 -17.57
N ASP A 61 3.67 -0.04 -16.93
CA ASP A 61 2.48 -0.74 -17.41
C ASP A 61 1.71 0.09 -18.46
N ASP A 62 1.64 1.42 -18.31
CA ASP A 62 0.98 2.32 -19.28
C ASP A 62 1.73 2.36 -20.64
N ASP A 63 3.07 2.28 -20.62
CA ASP A 63 3.91 2.25 -21.84
C ASP A 63 3.85 0.90 -22.61
N ARG A 64 3.26 -0.15 -22.03
CA ARG A 64 3.12 -1.47 -22.70
C ARG A 64 1.89 -1.57 -23.59
N ASP A 65 0.90 -0.70 -23.41
CA ASP A 65 -0.34 -0.72 -24.20
C ASP A 65 -0.22 0.05 -25.54
N ASP A 66 0.92 0.71 -25.81
CA ASP A 66 1.17 1.48 -27.04
C ASP A 66 1.98 0.73 -28.13
N LYS A 67 2.03 -0.62 -28.10
CA LYS A 67 2.77 -1.42 -29.11
C LYS A 67 1.95 -2.48 -29.85
#